data_AF-A0A3B9CPW1-F1
#
_entry.id   AF-A0A3B9CPW1-F1
#
_cell.length_a   1.000
_cell.length_b   1.000
_cell.length_c   1.000
_cell.angle_alpha   90.00
_cell.angle_beta   90.00
_cell.angle_gamma   90.00
#
_symmetry.space_group_name_H-M   'P 1'
#
loop_
_entity.id
_entity.type
_entity.pdbx_description
1 polymer ?
#
loop_
_entity_poly.entity_id
_entity_poly.type
_entity_poly.pdbx_seq_one_letter_code
_entity_poly.pdbx_strand_id
1 'polypeptide(L)'
;EGHANLDDILKAGRYLTWQFSRKSSDGERSADRDTFFPDDVFREFERLTRTLVREDRIFISDRKLVKLYKLFRVRAWLFSGGTVSLDDLRLLSYLGETHQEMQLLAEKVPRLLGLS
;
A
#
# COMPACT_ATOMS: atom_id res chain seq x y z
N GLU A 1 -6.70 -26.41 14.23
CA GLU A 1 -5.91 -25.18 14.39
C GLU A 1 -6.87 -24.00 14.44
N GLY A 2 -6.57 -22.97 15.24
CA GLY A 2 -7.47 -21.85 15.48
C GLY A 2 -7.55 -20.94 14.26
N HIS A 3 -8.52 -21.17 13.38
CA HIS A 3 -8.83 -20.26 12.29
C HIS A 3 -9.38 -18.94 12.85
N ALA A 4 -9.06 -17.83 12.18
CA ALA A 4 -9.65 -16.55 12.50
C ALA A 4 -11.17 -16.63 12.37
N ASN A 5 -11.88 -16.13 13.39
CA ASN A 5 -13.33 -16.00 13.37
C ASN A 5 -13.73 -14.57 13.00
N LEU A 6 -15.05 -14.33 12.85
CA LEU A 6 -15.56 -13.00 12.51
C LEU A 6 -15.18 -11.93 13.55
N ASP A 7 -15.18 -12.27 14.83
CA ASP A 7 -14.84 -11.34 15.91
C ASP A 7 -13.37 -10.90 15.83
N ASP A 8 -12.46 -11.80 15.45
CA ASP A 8 -11.05 -11.47 15.22
C ASP A 8 -10.90 -10.45 14.07
N ILE A 9 -11.62 -10.66 12.97
CA ILE A 9 -11.60 -9.75 11.81
C ILE A 9 -12.17 -8.37 12.19
N LEU A 10 -13.27 -8.35 12.95
CA LEU A 10 -13.88 -7.09 13.40
C LEU A 10 -12.96 -6.33 14.36
N LYS A 11 -12.29 -7.02 15.29
CA LYS A 11 -11.28 -6.43 16.19
C LYS A 11 -10.10 -5.86 15.42
N ALA A 12 -9.57 -6.61 14.46
CA ALA A 12 -8.49 -6.14 13.59
C ALA A 12 -8.91 -4.88 12.81
N GLY A 13 -10.11 -4.88 12.23
CA GLY A 13 -10.66 -3.72 11.51
C GLY A 13 -10.80 -2.47 12.39
N ARG A 14 -11.30 -2.63 13.63
CA ARG A 14 -11.40 -1.52 14.60
C ARG A 14 -10.02 -0.99 14.99
N TYR A 15 -9.06 -1.88 15.28
CA TYR A 15 -7.70 -1.51 15.63
C TYR A 15 -7.02 -0.71 14.51
N LEU A 16 -7.08 -1.20 13.27
CA LEU A 16 -6.49 -0.51 12.12
C LEU A 16 -7.16 0.85 11.88
N THR A 17 -8.49 0.93 12.00
CA THR A 17 -9.23 2.19 11.89
C THR A 17 -8.79 3.20 12.95
N TRP A 18 -8.64 2.75 14.20
CA TRP A 18 -8.12 3.58 15.29
C TRP A 18 -6.71 4.06 14.97
N GLN A 19 -5.82 3.18 14.51
CA GLN A 19 -4.44 3.51 14.16
C GLN A 19 -4.37 4.57 13.06
N PHE A 20 -5.20 4.46 12.00
CA PHE A 20 -5.29 5.48 10.94
C PHE A 20 -5.88 6.81 11.38
N SER A 21 -6.64 6.84 12.48
CA SER A 21 -7.27 8.05 13.02
C SER A 21 -6.35 8.84 13.97
N ARG A 22 -5.25 8.23 14.44
CA ARG A 22 -4.28 8.90 15.30
C ARG A 22 -3.67 10.07 14.55
N LYS A 23 -3.98 11.28 15.00
CA LYS A 23 -3.23 12.48 14.64
C LYS A 23 -1.97 12.50 15.48
N SER A 24 -0.82 12.79 14.87
CA SER A 24 0.42 13.07 15.61
C SER A 24 0.14 14.21 16.58
N SER A 25 0.25 13.93 17.88
CA SER A 25 -0.23 14.78 18.96
C SER A 25 0.75 15.88 19.37
N ASP A 26 1.92 15.95 18.74
CA ASP A 26 2.91 17.00 18.98
C ASP A 26 3.14 17.80 17.71
N GLY A 27 3.37 19.11 17.87
CA GLY A 27 3.53 20.09 16.78
C GLY A 27 4.67 19.82 15.78
N GLU A 28 5.38 18.71 15.90
CA GLU A 28 6.20 18.15 14.82
C GLU A 28 5.32 17.25 13.95
N ARG A 29 5.21 17.61 12.68
CA ARG A 29 4.56 16.80 11.63
C ARG A 29 5.38 15.53 11.36
N SER A 30 5.54 14.65 12.33
CA SER A 30 5.85 13.26 12.00
C SER A 30 4.58 12.71 11.36
N ALA A 31 4.54 12.71 10.03
CA ALA A 31 3.39 12.17 9.31
C ALA A 31 3.31 10.67 9.61
N ASP A 32 2.11 10.09 9.70
CA ASP A 32 1.91 8.64 9.83
C ASP A 32 2.74 7.84 8.81
N ARG A 33 3.03 8.44 7.64
CA ARG A 33 4.00 7.96 6.65
C ARG A 33 5.40 7.72 7.22
N ASP A 34 5.94 8.63 8.02
CA ASP A 34 7.32 8.60 8.53
C ASP A 34 7.58 7.37 9.41
N THR A 35 6.55 6.90 10.11
CA THR A 35 6.65 5.75 11.00
C THR A 35 6.52 4.43 10.26
N PHE A 36 5.64 4.35 9.26
CA PHE A 36 5.23 3.08 8.67
C PHE A 36 5.68 2.89 7.22
N PHE A 37 6.18 3.93 6.57
CA PHE A 37 6.59 3.90 5.17
C PHE A 37 8.02 4.44 5.04
N PRO A 38 9.02 3.55 5.10
CA PRO A 38 10.42 3.92 4.99
C PRO A 38 10.73 4.73 3.73
N ASP A 39 11.67 5.66 3.83
CA ASP A 39 11.99 6.61 2.75
C ASP A 39 12.45 5.93 1.45
N ASP A 40 13.21 4.84 1.56
CA ASP A 40 13.67 4.04 0.42
C ASP A 40 12.50 3.36 -0.30
N VAL A 41 11.59 2.71 0.44
CA VAL A 41 10.39 2.10 -0.13
C VAL A 41 9.46 3.16 -0.71
N PHE A 42 9.37 4.34 -0.08
CA PHE A 42 8.54 5.43 -0.57
C PHE A 42 9.06 6.00 -1.90
N ARG A 43 10.38 6.16 -2.05
CA ARG A 43 10.99 6.54 -3.33
C ARG A 43 10.69 5.53 -4.43
N GLU A 44 10.71 4.24 -4.09
CA GLU A 44 10.34 3.16 -5.02
C GLU A 44 8.87 3.23 -5.42
N PHE A 45 7.99 3.51 -4.47
CA PHE A 45 6.57 3.78 -4.74
C PHE A 45 6.36 4.99 -5.67
N GLU A 46 7.08 6.09 -5.45
CA GLU A 46 7.03 7.27 -6.33
C GLU A 46 7.56 6.96 -7.73
N ARG A 47 8.67 6.20 -7.82
CA ARG A 47 9.24 5.74 -9.10
C ARG A 47 8.23 4.93 -9.89
N LEU A 48 7.63 3.90 -9.27
CA LEU A 48 6.64 3.04 -9.91
C LEU A 48 5.40 3.85 -10.34
N THR A 49 4.83 4.65 -9.44
CA THR A 49 3.65 5.47 -9.74
C THR A 49 3.92 6.40 -10.93
N ARG A 50 5.10 7.04 -10.96
CA ARG A 50 5.50 7.91 -12.08
C ARG A 50 5.63 7.14 -13.39
N THR A 51 6.24 5.96 -13.38
CA THR A 51 6.35 5.08 -14.55
C THR A 51 4.97 4.67 -15.06
N LEU A 52 4.09 4.17 -14.19
CA LEU A 52 2.73 3.75 -14.56
C LEU A 52 1.89 4.89 -15.14
N VAL A 53 2.00 6.10 -14.59
CA VAL A 53 1.26 7.28 -15.09
C VAL A 53 1.83 7.78 -16.41
N ARG A 54 3.16 7.89 -16.54
CA ARG A 54 3.79 8.55 -17.69
C ARG A 54 3.96 7.64 -18.89
N GLU A 55 4.41 6.41 -18.66
CA GLU A 55 4.72 5.47 -19.74
C GLU A 55 3.48 4.66 -20.13
N ASP A 56 2.80 4.09 -19.14
CA ASP A 56 1.66 3.19 -19.37
C ASP A 56 0.32 3.93 -19.43
N ARG A 57 0.32 5.25 -19.18
CA ARG A 57 -0.87 6.12 -19.15
C ARG A 57 -1.97 5.64 -18.19
N ILE A 58 -1.59 4.92 -17.14
CA ILE A 58 -2.52 4.45 -16.12
C ILE A 58 -3.00 5.65 -15.31
N PHE A 59 -4.32 5.83 -15.23
CA PHE A 59 -4.89 6.89 -14.42
C PHE A 59 -4.82 6.54 -12.91
N ILE A 60 -4.04 7.33 -12.17
CA ILE A 60 -3.89 7.20 -10.71
C ILE A 60 -4.24 8.53 -10.06
N SER A 61 -5.35 8.57 -9.33
CA SER A 61 -5.76 9.75 -8.55
C SER A 61 -5.18 9.75 -7.14
N ASP A 62 -5.10 10.92 -6.51
CA ASP A 62 -4.70 11.06 -5.09
C ASP A 62 -5.52 10.14 -4.18
N ARG A 63 -6.83 9.99 -4.46
CA ARG A 63 -7.71 9.09 -3.72
C ARG A 63 -7.29 7.62 -3.85
N LYS A 64 -6.82 7.19 -5.02
CA LYS A 64 -6.26 5.84 -5.20
C LYS A 64 -4.98 5.67 -4.38
N LEU A 65 -4.09 6.67 -4.39
CA LEU A 65 -2.84 6.63 -3.61
C LEU A 65 -3.11 6.54 -2.10
N VAL A 66 -4.04 7.34 -1.58
CA VAL A 66 -4.45 7.29 -0.16
C VAL A 66 -5.03 5.91 0.22
N LYS A 67 -5.86 5.33 -0.65
CA LYS A 67 -6.41 3.98 -0.42
C LYS A 67 -5.32 2.91 -0.46
N LEU A 68 -4.41 2.98 -1.42
CA LEU A 68 -3.29 2.06 -1.53
C LEU A 68 -2.38 2.13 -0.31
N TYR A 69 -2.05 3.32 0.17
CA TYR A 69 -1.25 3.49 1.38
C TYR A 69 -1.88 2.74 2.57
N LYS A 70 -3.19 2.87 2.76
CA LYS A 70 -3.91 2.10 3.80
C LYS A 70 -3.83 0.59 3.55
N LEU A 71 -3.93 0.13 2.30
CA LEU A 71 -3.81 -1.30 1.99
C LEU A 71 -2.39 -1.83 2.24
N PHE A 72 -1.34 -1.11 1.87
CA PHE A 72 0.05 -1.45 2.20
C PHE A 72 0.23 -1.59 3.71
N ARG A 73 -0.29 -0.62 4.47
CA ARG A 73 -0.28 -0.62 5.94
C ARG A 73 -0.96 -1.85 6.55
N VAL A 74 -2.15 -2.19 6.06
CA VAL A 74 -2.88 -3.38 6.55
C VAL A 74 -2.10 -4.64 6.21
N ARG A 75 -1.58 -4.74 4.99
CA ARG A 75 -0.84 -5.91 4.53
C ARG A 75 0.48 -6.09 5.30
N ALA A 76 1.25 -5.03 5.49
CA ALA A 76 2.45 -5.04 6.31
C ALA A 76 2.15 -5.42 7.76
N TRP A 77 1.02 -4.96 8.32
CA TRP A 77 0.59 -5.35 9.67
C TRP A 77 0.25 -6.84 9.77
N LEU A 78 -0.41 -7.39 8.75
CA LEU A 78 -0.77 -8.82 8.72
C LEU A 78 0.44 -9.74 8.54
N PHE A 79 1.45 -9.34 7.75
CA PHE A 79 2.46 -10.27 7.25
C PHE A 79 3.92 -9.90 7.58
N SER A 80 4.20 -8.64 7.93
CA SER A 80 5.59 -8.10 7.95
C SER A 80 5.87 -7.18 9.15
N GLY A 81 5.11 -7.31 10.26
CA GLY A 81 5.35 -6.55 11.49
C GLY A 81 4.94 -5.08 11.46
N GLY A 82 4.19 -4.64 10.44
CA GLY A 82 3.55 -3.32 10.38
C GLY A 82 4.30 -2.23 9.61
N THR A 83 5.56 -2.46 9.24
CA THR A 83 6.34 -1.53 8.40
C THR A 83 6.22 -1.93 6.92
N VAL A 84 5.87 -0.98 6.06
CA VAL A 84 5.72 -1.23 4.62
C VAL A 84 7.06 -1.61 4.01
N SER A 85 7.04 -2.69 3.22
CA SER A 85 8.18 -3.23 2.50
C SER A 85 8.01 -3.08 0.98
N LEU A 86 9.09 -3.32 0.20
CA LEU A 86 9.00 -3.35 -1.27
C LEU A 86 8.00 -4.37 -1.78
N ASP A 87 7.88 -5.50 -1.09
CA ASP A 87 6.92 -6.55 -1.44
C ASP A 87 5.47 -6.08 -1.24
N ASP A 88 5.20 -5.14 -0.31
CA ASP A 88 3.87 -4.54 -0.15
C ASP A 88 3.42 -3.78 -1.41
N LEU A 89 4.36 -3.16 -2.13
CA LEU A 89 4.11 -2.39 -3.35
C LEU A 89 3.53 -3.23 -4.50
N ARG A 90 3.58 -4.57 -4.42
CA ARG A 90 2.91 -5.44 -5.42
C ARG A 90 1.40 -5.17 -5.52
N LEU A 91 0.77 -4.53 -4.52
CA LEU A 91 -0.64 -4.15 -4.65
C LEU A 91 -0.91 -3.13 -5.76
N LEU A 92 0.13 -2.46 -6.29
CA LEU A 92 0.03 -1.64 -7.50
C LEU A 92 -0.44 -2.43 -8.73
N SER A 93 -0.25 -3.76 -8.75
CA SER A 93 -0.76 -4.65 -9.81
C SER A 93 -2.29 -4.57 -9.97
N TYR A 94 -3.01 -4.10 -8.95
CA TYR A 94 -4.47 -4.06 -8.91
C TYR A 94 -5.05 -2.66 -9.17
N LEU A 95 -4.26 -1.73 -9.73
CA LEU A 95 -4.71 -0.36 -10.00
C LEU A 95 -5.51 -0.18 -11.28
N GLY A 96 -5.48 -1.18 -12.18
CA GLY A 96 -6.13 -1.13 -13.48
C GLY A 96 -7.64 -1.03 -13.36
N GLU A 97 -8.25 -0.19 -14.19
CA GLU A 97 -9.70 -0.02 -14.29
C GLU A 97 -10.29 -0.86 -15.43
N THR A 98 -9.47 -1.24 -16.41
CA THR A 98 -9.86 -2.13 -17.50
C THR A 98 -9.17 -3.49 -17.41
N HIS A 99 -9.70 -4.50 -18.11
CA HIS A 99 -9.08 -5.82 -18.16
C HIS A 99 -7.66 -5.78 -18.76
N GLN A 100 -7.43 -4.94 -19.76
CA GLN A 100 -6.11 -4.77 -20.39
C GLN A 100 -5.11 -4.15 -19.42
N GLU A 101 -5.52 -3.12 -18.67
CA GLU A 101 -4.66 -2.51 -17.64
C GLU A 101 -4.36 -3.49 -16.52
N MET A 102 -5.35 -4.27 -16.06
CA MET A 102 -5.13 -5.29 -15.03
C MET A 102 -4.10 -6.34 -15.47
N GLN A 103 -4.17 -6.82 -16.72
CA GLN A 103 -3.19 -7.76 -17.27
C GLN A 103 -1.79 -7.12 -17.36
N LEU A 104 -1.70 -5.91 -17.91
CA LEU A 104 -0.44 -5.16 -18.03
C LEU A 104 0.23 -5.00 -16.65
N LEU A 105 -0.53 -4.56 -15.65
CA LEU A 105 -0.03 -4.29 -14.31
C LEU A 105 0.34 -5.56 -13.54
N ALA A 106 -0.40 -6.66 -13.74
CA ALA A 106 -0.08 -7.96 -13.14
C ALA A 106 1.30 -8.45 -13.58
N GLU A 107 1.70 -8.21 -14.82
CA GLU A 107 3.04 -8.57 -15.31
C GLU A 107 4.12 -7.53 -15.01
N LYS A 108 3.81 -6.25 -15.22
CA LYS A 108 4.83 -5.19 -15.21
C LYS A 108 5.28 -4.82 -13.79
N VAL A 109 4.36 -4.73 -12.83
CA VAL A 109 4.68 -4.29 -11.46
C VAL A 109 5.68 -5.23 -10.77
N PRO A 110 5.52 -6.58 -10.77
CA PRO A 110 6.52 -7.47 -10.21
C PRO A 110 7.89 -7.35 -10.86
N ARG A 111 7.95 -7.19 -12.20
CA ARG A 111 9.21 -7.00 -12.95
C ARG A 111 9.92 -5.71 -12.54
N LEU A 112 9.19 -4.60 -12.41
CA LEU A 112 9.77 -3.32 -11.99
C LEU A 112 10.28 -3.34 -10.54
N LEU A 113 9.69 -4.19 -9.70
CA LEU A 113 10.10 -4.43 -8.31
C LEU A 113 11.25 -5.43 -8.18
N GLY A 114 11.64 -6.14 -9.26
CA GLY A 114 12.65 -7.20 -9.22
C GLY A 114 12.21 -8.44 -8.43
N LEU A 115 10.89 -8.70 -8.36
CA LEU A 115 10.29 -9.84 -7.66
C LEU A 115 10.01 -11.04 -8.59
N SER A 116 10.49 -10.99 -9.83
CA SER A 116 10.30 -12.00 -10.87
C SER A 116 11.57 -12.34 -11.62
#